data_AF-A0A917J201-F1
#
_entry.id   AF-A0A917J201-F1
#
_cell.length_a   1.000
_cell.length_b   1.000
_cell.length_c   1.000
_cell.angle_alpha   90.00
_cell.angle_beta   90.00
_cell.angle_gamma   90.00
#
_symmetry.space_group_name_H-M   'P 1'
#
loop_
_entity.id
_entity.type
_entity.pdbx_description
1 polymer ?
#
loop_
_entity_poly.entity_id
_entity_poly.type
_entity_poly.pdbx_seq_one_letter_code
_entity_poly.pdbx_strand_id
1 'polypeptide(L)'
;MYINAGLDKFFHYMPMPKDMPEKMVKAGMAFMEIGWLMPLVGAIEVLGGALLIFKRTRALGALVILPILAGILLTNITMAPSGLPIVAVLIAIELWVIADNWEKYLPMVKA
;
A
#
# COMPACT_ATOMS: atom_id res chain seq x y z
N MET A 1 -5.17 -3.39 -7.52
CA MET A 1 -5.63 -3.26 -6.11
C MET A 1 -5.37 -1.88 -5.53
N TYR A 2 -4.15 -1.34 -5.64
CA TYR A 2 -3.78 -0.06 -5.01
C TYR A 2 -4.68 1.13 -5.39
N ILE A 3 -4.99 1.33 -6.68
CA ILE A 3 -5.89 2.42 -7.12
C ILE A 3 -7.27 2.30 -6.45
N ASN A 4 -7.84 1.10 -6.40
CA ASN A 4 -9.14 0.87 -5.76
C ASN A 4 -9.07 1.20 -4.25
N ALA A 5 -8.06 0.65 -3.56
CA ALA A 5 -7.86 0.88 -2.13
C ALA A 5 -7.62 2.36 -1.79
N GLY A 6 -6.95 3.11 -2.67
CA GLY A 6 -6.70 4.53 -2.48
C GLY A 6 -7.92 5.39 -2.75
N LEU A 7 -8.66 5.14 -3.83
CA LEU A 7 -9.93 5.83 -4.13
C LEU A 7 -10.95 5.62 -3.01
N ASP A 8 -11.02 4.42 -2.44
CA ASP A 8 -11.93 4.13 -1.33
C ASP A 8 -11.64 4.98 -0.08
N LYS A 9 -10.39 5.36 0.17
CA LYS A 9 -10.05 6.24 1.29
C LYS A 9 -10.59 7.66 1.14
N PHE A 10 -10.96 8.08 -0.08
CA PHE A 10 -11.58 9.38 -0.34
C PHE A 10 -13.10 9.30 -0.48
N PHE A 11 -13.60 8.22 -1.10
CA PHE A 11 -15.01 8.10 -1.47
C PHE A 11 -15.81 7.13 -0.58
N HIS A 12 -15.14 6.33 0.25
CA HIS A 12 -15.73 5.41 1.23
C HIS A 12 -16.84 4.52 0.66
N TYR A 13 -16.60 3.93 -0.52
CA TYR A 13 -17.60 3.10 -1.19
C TYR A 13 -17.51 1.62 -0.80
N MET A 14 -16.42 1.18 -0.20
CA MET A 14 -16.29 -0.16 0.37
C MET A 14 -16.84 -0.17 1.80
N PRO A 15 -17.82 -1.04 2.10
CA PRO A 15 -18.38 -1.13 3.45
C PRO A 15 -17.31 -1.65 4.42
N MET A 16 -17.21 -0.98 5.57
CA MET A 16 -16.35 -1.42 6.66
C MET A 16 -16.86 -2.77 7.20
N PRO A 17 -16.00 -3.78 7.39
CA PRO A 17 -16.41 -5.06 7.98
C PRO A 17 -16.99 -4.83 9.38
N LYS A 18 -18.12 -5.49 9.69
CA LYS A 18 -18.79 -5.34 11.00
C LYS A 18 -17.98 -5.95 12.15
N ASP A 19 -17.20 -6.99 11.84
CA ASP A 19 -16.43 -7.76 12.82
C ASP A 19 -14.93 -7.44 12.75
N MET A 20 -14.57 -6.17 12.96
CA MET A 20 -13.16 -5.79 13.01
C MET A 20 -12.54 -5.98 14.41
N PRO A 21 -11.28 -6.46 14.48
CA PRO A 21 -10.55 -6.53 15.74
C PRO A 21 -10.50 -5.16 16.44
N GLU A 22 -10.70 -5.14 17.76
CA GLU A 22 -10.74 -3.89 18.54
C GLU A 22 -9.50 -3.02 18.35
N LYS A 23 -8.32 -3.65 18.24
CA LYS A 23 -7.06 -2.95 17.95
C LYS A 23 -7.14 -2.19 16.63
N MET A 24 -7.70 -2.79 15.58
CA MET A 24 -7.81 -2.19 14.24
C MET A 24 -8.77 -1.00 14.25
N VAL A 25 -9.86 -1.09 15.01
CA VAL A 25 -10.79 0.03 15.23
C VAL A 25 -10.09 1.20 15.93
N LYS A 26 -9.32 0.93 16.99
CA LYS A 26 -8.53 1.96 17.71
C LYS A 26 -7.50 2.63 16.81
N ALA A 27 -6.75 1.87 16.01
CA ALA A 27 -5.83 2.46 15.04
C ALA A 27 -6.57 3.30 14.00
N GLY A 28 -7.68 2.79 13.44
CA GLY A 28 -8.50 3.54 12.49
C GLY A 28 -8.97 4.89 13.02
N MET A 29 -9.37 4.95 14.29
CA MET A 29 -9.69 6.22 14.96
C MET A 29 -8.48 7.16 15.07
N ALA A 30 -7.30 6.65 15.44
CA ALA A 30 -6.09 7.45 15.48
C ALA A 30 -5.69 7.99 14.09
N PHE A 31 -5.84 7.19 13.04
CA PHE A 31 -5.64 7.61 11.65
C PHE A 31 -6.58 8.76 11.25
N MET A 32 -7.83 8.74 11.72
CA MET A 32 -8.79 9.83 11.50
C MET A 32 -8.43 11.08 12.30
N GLU A 33 -7.96 10.94 13.54
CA GLU A 33 -7.53 12.06 14.39
C GLU A 33 -6.37 12.85 13.78
N ILE A 34 -5.44 12.17 13.10
CA ILE A 34 -4.29 12.81 12.44
C ILE A 34 -4.74 13.70 11.26
N GLY A 35 -5.89 13.40 10.64
CA GLY A 35 -6.52 14.21 9.59
C GLY A 35 -5.85 14.18 8.21
N TRP A 36 -4.51 14.19 8.13
CA TRP A 36 -3.77 14.21 6.86
C TRP A 36 -3.26 12.84 6.42
N LEU A 37 -3.16 11.87 7.34
CA LEU A 37 -2.49 10.60 7.07
C LEU A 37 -3.29 9.69 6.14
N MET A 38 -4.60 9.54 6.36
CA MET A 38 -5.46 8.75 5.48
C MET A 38 -5.53 9.30 4.04
N PRO A 39 -5.74 10.63 3.83
CA PRO A 39 -5.63 11.22 2.51
C PRO A 39 -4.27 11.03 1.84
N LEU A 40 -3.16 11.15 2.59
CA LEU A 40 -1.82 10.93 2.06
C LEU A 40 -1.62 9.49 1.59
N VAL A 41 -2.00 8.51 2.41
CA VAL A 41 -1.92 7.08 2.05
C VAL A 41 -2.76 6.81 0.80
N GLY A 42 -4.00 7.31 0.76
CA GLY A 42 -4.87 7.14 -0.41
C GLY A 42 -4.29 7.76 -1.68
N ALA A 43 -3.73 8.97 -1.60
CA ALA A 43 -3.10 9.64 -2.74
C ALA A 43 -1.90 8.85 -3.27
N ILE A 44 -1.04 8.37 -2.38
CA ILE A 44 0.14 7.57 -2.74
C ILE A 44 -0.24 6.21 -3.33
N GLU A 45 -1.27 5.55 -2.83
CA GLU A 45 -1.78 4.29 -3.40
C GLU A 45 -2.35 4.49 -4.82
N VAL A 46 -3.08 5.59 -5.06
CA VAL A 46 -3.58 5.92 -6.40
C VAL A 46 -2.42 6.26 -7.34
N LEU A 47 -1.50 7.13 -6.90
CA LEU A 47 -0.35 7.55 -7.69
C LEU A 47 0.57 6.35 -8.02
N GLY A 48 1.00 5.62 -7.01
CA GLY A 48 1.84 4.43 -7.18
C GLY A 48 1.15 3.37 -8.02
N GLY A 49 -0.15 3.16 -7.79
CA GLY A 49 -0.96 2.21 -8.56
C GLY A 49 -1.03 2.60 -10.03
N ALA A 50 -1.20 3.89 -10.35
CA ALA A 50 -1.20 4.39 -11.72
C ALA A 50 0.19 4.26 -12.38
N LEU A 51 1.26 4.55 -11.63
CA LEU A 51 2.64 4.45 -12.13
C LEU A 51 3.04 3.00 -12.43
N LEU A 52 2.52 2.01 -11.69
CA LEU A 52 2.78 0.59 -11.93
C LEU A 52 2.20 0.07 -13.26
N ILE A 53 1.14 0.70 -13.78
CA ILE A 53 0.47 0.27 -15.02
C ILE A 53 1.42 0.38 -16.22
N PHE A 54 2.09 1.53 -16.37
CA PHE A 54 2.94 1.79 -17.53
C PHE A 54 4.35 1.22 -17.35
N LYS A 55 4.83 0.43 -18.32
CA LYS A 55 6.17 -0.20 -18.28
C LYS A 55 7.32 0.79 -18.02
N ARG A 56 7.18 2.04 -18.49
CA ARG A 56 8.19 3.09 -18.33
C ARG A 56 8.30 3.58 -16.88
N THR A 57 7.17 3.78 -16.21
CA THR A 57 7.10 4.33 -14.84
C THR A 57 7.01 3.25 -13.75
N ARG A 58 6.89 1.98 -14.14
CA ARG A 58 6.69 0.86 -13.22
C ARG A 58 7.70 0.81 -12.09
N ALA A 59 8.98 1.00 -12.40
CA ALA A 59 10.05 0.99 -11.40
C ALA A 59 9.86 2.07 -10.32
N LEU A 60 9.44 3.27 -10.74
CA LEU A 60 9.11 4.37 -9.82
C LEU A 60 7.84 4.07 -9.02
N GLY A 61 6.81 3.54 -9.68
CA GLY A 61 5.56 3.15 -9.02
C GLY A 61 5.80 2.16 -7.89
N ALA A 62 6.68 1.19 -8.09
CA ALA A 62 7.04 0.23 -7.06
C ALA A 62 7.70 0.88 -5.83
N LEU A 63 8.68 1.77 -6.06
CA LEU A 63 9.32 2.52 -4.97
C LEU A 63 8.33 3.41 -4.20
N VAL A 64 7.37 4.02 -4.89
CA VAL A 64 6.35 4.88 -4.29
C VAL A 64 5.41 4.07 -3.38
N ILE A 65 5.06 2.84 -3.76
CA ILE A 65 4.16 1.98 -2.98
C ILE A 65 4.87 1.27 -1.83
N LEU A 66 6.14 0.91 -1.99
CA LEU A 66 6.91 0.13 -1.03
C LEU A 66 6.72 0.52 0.45
N PRO A 67 6.81 1.81 0.88
CA PRO A 67 6.60 2.17 2.28
C PRO A 67 5.17 1.94 2.76
N ILE A 68 4.17 2.13 1.90
CA ILE A 68 2.77 1.87 2.23
C ILE A 68 2.55 0.36 2.37
N LEU A 69 3.09 -0.44 1.46
CA LEU A 69 2.98 -1.90 1.51
C LEU A 69 3.65 -2.48 2.77
N ALA A 70 4.76 -1.90 3.21
CA ALA A 70 5.38 -2.25 4.49
C ALA A 70 4.45 -1.97 5.68
N GLY A 71 3.79 -0.81 5.69
CA GLY A 71 2.78 -0.48 6.71
C GLY A 71 1.59 -1.45 6.71
N ILE A 72 1.10 -1.83 5.52
CA ILE A 72 0.04 -2.84 5.36
C ILE A 72 0.48 -4.18 5.95
N LEU A 73 1.70 -4.63 5.64
CA LEU A 73 2.25 -5.87 6.20
C LEU A 73 2.29 -5.83 7.73
N LEU A 74 2.87 -4.79 8.30
CA LEU A 74 2.98 -4.64 9.76
C LEU A 74 1.61 -4.61 10.43
N THR A 75 0.63 -3.92 9.82
CA THR A 75 -0.76 -3.89 10.31
C THR A 75 -1.38 -5.28 10.31
N ASN A 76 -1.20 -6.06 9.24
CA ASN A 76 -1.75 -7.41 9.16
C ASN A 76 -1.03 -8.39 10.13
N ILE A 77 0.29 -8.29 10.29
CA ILE A 77 1.04 -9.11 11.26
C ILE A 77 0.56 -8.84 12.70
N THR A 78 0.36 -7.57 13.06
CA THR A 78 0.14 -7.17 14.46
C THR A 78 -1.33 -7.09 14.85
N MET A 79 -2.25 -6.88 13.91
CA MET A 79 -3.65 -6.52 14.20
C MET A 79 -4.68 -7.35 13.42
N ALA A 80 -4.38 -7.79 12.20
CA ALA A 80 -5.32 -8.52 11.35
C ALA A 80 -4.66 -9.67 10.55
N PRO A 81 -4.23 -10.77 11.21
CA PRO A 81 -3.48 -11.84 10.54
C PRO A 81 -4.24 -12.55 9.41
N SER A 82 -5.58 -12.47 9.42
CA SER A 82 -6.43 -13.04 8.37
C SER A 82 -6.17 -12.43 6.99
N GLY A 83 -5.65 -11.20 6.90
CA GLY A 83 -5.28 -10.57 5.63
C GLY A 83 -3.89 -10.93 5.10
N LEU A 84 -3.07 -11.65 5.89
CA LEU A 84 -1.70 -12.02 5.50
C LEU A 84 -1.59 -12.76 4.15
N PRO A 85 -2.49 -13.69 3.78
CA PRO A 85 -2.38 -14.38 2.50
C PRO A 85 -2.42 -13.42 1.30
N ILE A 86 -3.32 -12.42 1.33
CA ILE A 86 -3.43 -11.43 0.26
C ILE A 86 -2.22 -10.50 0.26
N VAL A 87 -1.78 -10.05 1.45
CA VAL A 87 -0.60 -9.17 1.58
C VAL A 87 0.67 -9.87 1.12
N ALA A 88 0.84 -11.17 1.40
CA ALA A 88 1.98 -11.94 0.94
C ALA A 88 2.06 -11.99 -0.60
N VAL A 89 0.91 -12.15 -1.27
CA VAL A 89 0.85 -12.09 -2.74
C VAL A 89 1.21 -10.70 -3.26
N LEU A 90 0.72 -9.63 -2.63
CA LEU A 90 1.08 -8.26 -3.02
C LEU A 90 2.58 -8.00 -2.86
N ILE A 91 3.19 -8.44 -1.75
CA ILE A 91 4.63 -8.33 -1.55
C ILE A 91 5.40 -9.13 -2.59
N ALA A 92 4.98 -10.35 -2.91
CA ALA A 92 5.64 -11.15 -3.94
C ALA A 92 5.62 -10.44 -5.30
N ILE A 93 4.48 -9.86 -5.68
CA ILE A 93 4.35 -9.08 -6.92
C ILE A 93 5.25 -7.83 -6.86
N GLU A 94 5.25 -7.10 -5.76
CA GLU A 94 6.06 -5.90 -5.58
C GLU A 94 7.55 -6.20 -5.71
N LEU A 95 8.04 -7.23 -5.01
CA LEU A 95 9.43 -7.68 -5.07
C LEU A 95 9.81 -8.17 -6.47
N TRP A 96 8.90 -8.87 -7.15
CA TRP A 96 9.11 -9.29 -8.54
C TRP A 96 9.25 -8.08 -9.47
N VAL A 97 8.40 -7.07 -9.33
CA VAL A 97 8.50 -5.82 -10.11
C VAL A 97 9.83 -5.11 -9.86
N ILE A 98 10.27 -5.05 -8.60
CA ILE A 98 11.55 -4.46 -8.24
C ILE A 98 12.71 -5.26 -8.87
N ALA A 99 12.68 -6.59 -8.79
CA ALA A 99 13.72 -7.45 -9.38
C ALA A 99 13.77 -7.33 -10.91
N ASP A 100 12.62 -7.33 -11.58
CA ASP A 100 12.48 -7.16 -13.04
C ASP A 100 13.00 -5.79 -13.52
N ASN A 101 12.97 -4.78 -12.64
CA ASN A 101 13.39 -3.42 -12.96
C ASN A 101 14.72 -3.03 -12.27
N TRP A 102 15.49 -4.01 -11.77
CA TRP A 102 16.68 -3.77 -10.95
C TRP A 102 17.70 -2.84 -11.61
N GLU A 103 17.91 -2.98 -12.93
CA GLU A 103 18.83 -2.14 -13.70
C GLU A 103 18.49 -0.64 -13.60
N LYS A 104 17.20 -0.29 -13.47
CA LYS A 104 16.74 1.09 -13.35
C LYS A 104 17.06 1.71 -11.98
N TYR A 105 17.31 0.89 -10.97
CA TYR A 105 17.68 1.36 -9.63
C TYR A 105 19.20 1.47 -9.43
N LEU A 106 20.01 0.86 -10.31
CA LEU A 106 21.47 0.87 -10.20
C LEU A 106 22.08 2.28 -10.04
N PRO A 107 21.63 3.33 -10.76
CA PRO A 107 22.17 4.68 -10.59
C PRO A 107 21.92 5.27 -9.19
N MET A 108 20.90 4.79 -8.46
CA MET A 108 20.57 5.26 -7.12
C MET A 108 21.38 4.54 -6.02
N VAL A 109 21.89 3.33 -6.31
CA VAL A 109 22.52 2.45 -5.31
C VAL A 109 24.04 2.36 -5.50
N LYS A 110 24.53 2.45 -6.74
CA LYS A 110 25.96 2.31 -7.08
C LYS A 110 26.68 3.65 -7.28
N ALA A 111 26.28 4.68 -6.54
CA ALA A 111 26.89 6.01 -6.60
C ALA A 111 28.40 5.97 -6.30
#